data_AF-A6DUC4-F1
#
_entry.id   AF-A6DUC4-F1
#
_cell.length_a   1.000
_cell.length_b   1.000
_cell.length_c   1.000
_cell.angle_alpha   90.00
_cell.angle_beta   90.00
_cell.angle_gamma   90.00
#
_symmetry.space_group_name_H-M   'P 1'
#
loop_
_entity.id
_entity.type
_entity.pdbx_description
1 polymer ?
#
loop_
_entity_poly.entity_id
_entity_poly.type
_entity_poly.pdbx_seq_one_letter_code
_entity_poly.pdbx_strand_id
1 'polypeptide(L)'
;MGLSDDQTPFFTMKEVLGEDMDKVLEKDYVLANMIDVFIKICEGVNYAHSLGIVHLDLKPENVRIGHFGEVVVCDWGIAELGGELGQEGESFLDKDLSKVLKYIRKGRGEEIKGTPGYIAPERFEKQAPHSSNDIYSLAAILYEILTAQRPVQVRSVKERRITCPDKLGSSFLPPSLVAICNKGLSPQPEERYLTTLEFLEDLRLYVRGYATAAEDASPLRVLKLLYLRNKGFFHLLLTSITLFTVMVVIFIINIEESRRLAIQEKEKAVAARDEIKLLNNDLQEKEIARQKLLKLESKRQLMIAYNRLAKQQFLAMNNAFAVSKQFDPENSGVLYFQGRQNLAEMKWQEAIAAFAKMKHAKAVTLVETIKDLDTLALLEHMDELVSHLDYPFSEYFLLNLMNKDLSLEEKIQAYRWYLKIQNRGLAHLPKVTVKPLEDGTEVILENERGVKNPGPIYLLKPIKVSLKNSGIIYPESLNQCDLLEELSLSQTGVLGAGNLEIKTLKKLDISLTSSNDSYQFSGMPELEEINIANTRIKNLKGFAGLEKLKLLKLDASQEKAVKTDLPELRYKIK
;
A
#
# COMPACT_ATOMS: atom_id res chain seq x y z
N MET A 1 16.76 -79.55 -69.00
CA MET A 1 17.83 -80.45 -69.53
C MET A 1 17.22 -81.34 -70.60
N GLY A 2 17.99 -81.67 -71.63
CA GLY A 2 17.62 -82.57 -72.72
C GLY A 2 18.87 -83.26 -73.27
N LEU A 3 18.68 -84.21 -74.19
CA LEU A 3 19.76 -84.80 -74.98
C LEU A 3 19.61 -84.29 -76.41
N SER A 4 20.69 -83.82 -77.03
CA SER A 4 20.68 -83.50 -78.46
C SER A 4 20.64 -84.79 -79.29
N ASP A 5 20.41 -84.66 -80.59
CA ASP A 5 20.26 -85.81 -81.50
C ASP A 5 21.48 -86.76 -81.52
N ASP A 6 22.65 -86.27 -81.09
CA ASP A 6 23.91 -87.02 -80.91
C ASP A 6 24.09 -87.62 -79.50
N GLN A 7 23.04 -87.59 -78.66
CA GLN A 7 23.05 -87.97 -77.24
C GLN A 7 23.96 -87.13 -76.34
N THR A 8 24.38 -85.94 -76.77
CA THR A 8 25.08 -85.00 -75.89
C THR A 8 24.08 -84.33 -74.94
N PRO A 9 24.29 -84.34 -73.61
CA PRO A 9 23.41 -83.65 -72.68
C PRO A 9 23.53 -82.13 -72.84
N PHE A 10 22.39 -81.46 -73.00
CA PHE A 10 22.30 -80.00 -73.01
C PHE A 10 21.28 -79.51 -71.97
N PHE A 11 21.40 -78.25 -71.56
CA PHE A 11 20.37 -77.58 -70.78
C PHE A 11 20.11 -76.18 -71.33
N THR A 12 18.87 -75.74 -71.23
CA THR A 12 18.45 -74.38 -71.58
C THR A 12 18.10 -73.63 -70.31
N MET A 13 18.45 -72.36 -70.24
CA MET A 13 18.08 -71.46 -69.16
C MET A 13 17.63 -70.10 -69.73
N LYS A 14 17.03 -69.26 -68.91
CA LYS A 14 16.76 -67.87 -69.29
C LYS A 14 18.08 -67.22 -69.70
N GLU A 15 18.09 -66.55 -70.86
CA GLU A 15 19.22 -65.71 -71.25
C GLU A 15 19.29 -64.50 -70.32
N VAL A 16 20.35 -64.43 -69.51
CA VAL A 16 20.61 -63.30 -68.63
C VAL A 16 21.52 -62.33 -69.39
N LEU A 17 20.93 -61.26 -69.92
CA LEU A 17 21.64 -60.23 -70.69
C LEU A 17 22.44 -59.32 -69.75
N GLY A 18 23.76 -59.49 -69.72
CA GLY A 18 24.67 -58.72 -68.86
C GLY A 18 26.08 -59.30 -68.78
N GLU A 19 26.89 -58.75 -67.87
CA GLU A 19 28.26 -59.20 -67.62
C GLU A 19 28.31 -60.18 -66.43
N ASP A 20 29.30 -61.08 -66.44
CA ASP A 20 29.65 -61.84 -65.25
C ASP A 20 30.26 -60.91 -64.19
N MET A 21 29.99 -61.20 -62.91
CA MET A 21 30.41 -60.35 -61.80
C MET A 21 31.93 -60.23 -61.71
N ASP A 22 32.69 -61.24 -62.12
CA ASP A 22 34.16 -61.20 -62.19
C ASP A 22 34.64 -60.01 -63.04
N LYS A 23 34.13 -59.85 -64.27
CA LYS A 23 34.41 -58.66 -65.11
C LYS A 23 33.91 -57.35 -64.53
N VAL A 24 32.85 -57.36 -63.74
CA VAL A 24 32.35 -56.15 -63.07
C VAL A 24 33.29 -55.74 -61.93
N LEU A 25 33.87 -56.70 -61.21
CA LEU A 25 34.82 -56.46 -60.12
C LEU A 25 36.20 -55.99 -60.64
N GLU A 26 36.55 -56.26 -61.90
CA GLU A 26 37.74 -55.69 -62.55
C GLU A 26 37.62 -54.17 -62.85
N LYS A 27 36.39 -53.63 -62.84
CA LYS A 27 36.10 -52.21 -63.11
C LYS A 27 35.92 -51.45 -61.81
N ASP A 28 36.01 -50.11 -61.87
CA ASP A 28 35.62 -49.28 -60.73
C ASP A 28 34.12 -49.38 -60.45
N TYR A 29 33.74 -49.68 -59.19
CA TYR A 29 32.36 -49.74 -58.74
C TYR A 29 32.12 -48.91 -57.47
N VAL A 30 30.88 -48.43 -57.31
CA VAL A 30 30.43 -47.82 -56.07
C VAL A 30 30.10 -48.94 -55.08
N LEU A 31 30.82 -48.99 -53.96
CA LEU A 31 30.66 -50.04 -52.94
C LEU A 31 29.20 -50.23 -52.53
N ALA A 32 28.45 -49.15 -52.28
CA ALA A 32 27.03 -49.24 -51.91
C ALA A 32 26.19 -50.01 -52.93
N ASN A 33 26.36 -49.72 -54.23
CA ASN A 33 25.63 -50.41 -55.30
C ASN A 33 26.04 -51.89 -55.40
N MET A 34 27.32 -52.19 -55.17
CA MET A 34 27.81 -53.57 -55.19
C MET A 34 27.32 -54.38 -53.99
N ILE A 35 27.15 -53.74 -52.82
CA ILE A 35 26.50 -54.37 -51.67
C ILE A 35 25.02 -54.66 -51.94
N ASP A 36 24.30 -53.78 -52.65
CA ASP A 36 22.92 -54.07 -53.07
C ASP A 36 22.84 -55.26 -54.04
N VAL A 37 23.82 -55.39 -54.96
CA VAL A 37 23.97 -56.57 -55.83
C VAL A 37 24.25 -57.81 -55.00
N PHE A 38 25.19 -57.73 -54.06
CA PHE A 38 25.59 -58.83 -53.19
C PHE A 38 24.45 -59.33 -52.31
N ILE A 39 23.63 -58.42 -51.78
CA ILE A 39 22.40 -58.75 -51.04
C ILE A 39 21.47 -59.64 -51.88
N LYS A 40 21.30 -59.36 -53.18
CA LYS A 40 20.47 -60.19 -54.08
C LYS A 40 21.06 -61.57 -54.32
N ILE A 41 22.39 -61.69 -54.35
CA ILE A 41 23.08 -62.99 -54.42
C ILE A 41 22.75 -63.79 -53.16
N CYS A 42 22.92 -63.18 -51.97
CA CYS A 42 22.58 -63.81 -50.70
C CYS A 42 21.10 -64.21 -50.61
N GLU A 43 20.18 -63.40 -51.16
CA GLU A 43 18.75 -63.73 -51.23
C GLU A 43 18.48 -64.96 -52.09
N GLY A 44 19.11 -65.05 -53.27
CA GLY A 44 19.01 -66.22 -54.15
C GLY A 44 19.57 -67.50 -53.52
N VAL A 45 20.72 -67.40 -52.85
CA VAL A 45 21.34 -68.53 -52.13
C VAL A 45 20.50 -68.93 -50.92
N ASN A 46 19.99 -67.97 -50.15
CA ASN A 46 19.10 -68.24 -49.02
C ASN A 46 17.83 -68.97 -49.47
N TYR A 47 17.26 -68.59 -50.62
CA TYR A 47 16.14 -69.32 -51.21
C TYR A 47 16.50 -70.77 -51.52
N ALA A 48 17.64 -71.02 -52.16
CA ALA A 48 18.09 -72.39 -52.43
C ALA A 48 18.34 -73.20 -51.14
N HIS A 49 18.93 -72.58 -50.12
CA HIS A 49 19.13 -73.20 -48.80
C HIS A 49 17.81 -73.56 -48.12
N SER A 50 16.76 -72.74 -48.28
CA SER A 50 15.41 -73.06 -47.78
C SER A 50 14.80 -74.31 -48.41
N LEU A 51 15.32 -74.73 -49.57
CA LEU A 51 14.97 -75.98 -50.26
C LEU A 51 15.96 -77.12 -49.98
N GLY A 52 16.94 -76.92 -49.09
CA GLY A 52 17.98 -77.90 -48.76
C GLY A 52 19.09 -78.05 -49.81
N ILE A 53 19.14 -77.16 -50.80
CA ILE A 53 20.12 -77.20 -51.90
C ILE A 53 21.32 -76.33 -51.55
N VAL A 54 22.52 -76.89 -51.61
CA VAL A 54 23.81 -76.18 -51.40
C VAL A 54 24.54 -76.08 -52.74
N HIS A 55 25.00 -74.89 -53.11
CA HIS A 55 25.55 -74.58 -54.44
C HIS A 55 26.99 -75.08 -54.64
N LEU A 56 27.87 -74.93 -53.64
CA LEU A 56 29.25 -75.45 -53.56
C LEU A 56 30.30 -74.88 -54.53
N ASP A 57 29.93 -74.04 -55.50
CA ASP A 57 30.86 -73.30 -56.40
C ASP A 57 30.43 -71.83 -56.55
N LEU A 58 30.05 -71.18 -55.45
CA LEU A 58 29.76 -69.75 -55.49
C LEU A 58 31.06 -68.96 -55.67
N LYS A 59 31.09 -68.15 -56.72
CA LYS A 59 32.20 -67.26 -57.11
C LYS A 59 31.69 -66.17 -58.06
N PRO A 60 32.43 -65.08 -58.28
CA PRO A 60 32.00 -64.00 -59.18
C PRO A 60 31.70 -64.47 -60.61
N GLU A 61 32.45 -65.43 -61.17
CA GLU A 61 32.22 -65.95 -62.53
C GLU A 61 30.84 -66.62 -62.68
N ASN A 62 30.28 -67.13 -61.57
CA ASN A 62 28.99 -67.81 -61.51
C ASN A 62 27.83 -66.85 -61.15
N VAL A 63 28.06 -65.54 -61.13
CA VAL A 63 27.03 -64.53 -60.90
C VAL A 63 26.91 -63.64 -62.13
N ARG A 64 25.70 -63.51 -62.66
CA ARG A 64 25.39 -62.61 -63.78
C ARG A 64 24.71 -61.36 -63.27
N ILE A 65 25.21 -60.20 -63.70
CA ILE A 65 24.63 -58.89 -63.40
C ILE A 65 24.04 -58.34 -64.69
N GLY A 66 22.71 -58.36 -64.75
CA GLY A 66 21.94 -57.88 -65.88
C GLY A 66 21.70 -56.37 -65.87
N HIS A 67 21.17 -55.87 -66.99
CA HIS A 67 20.71 -54.49 -67.09
C HIS A 67 19.58 -54.23 -66.07
N PHE A 68 19.48 -53.01 -65.54
CA PHE A 68 18.45 -52.61 -64.55
C PHE A 68 18.52 -53.36 -63.20
N GLY A 69 19.67 -53.94 -62.84
CA GLY A 69 19.91 -54.48 -61.50
C GLY A 69 19.37 -55.90 -61.29
N GLU A 70 19.11 -56.66 -62.35
CA GLU A 70 18.88 -58.10 -62.26
C GLU A 70 20.18 -58.81 -61.84
N VAL A 71 20.10 -59.71 -60.86
CA VAL A 71 21.24 -60.49 -60.37
C VAL A 71 20.84 -61.95 -60.37
N VAL A 72 21.59 -62.79 -61.08
CA VAL A 72 21.25 -64.21 -61.24
C VAL A 72 22.45 -65.09 -60.88
N VAL A 73 22.25 -65.97 -59.90
CA VAL A 73 23.22 -67.02 -59.53
C VAL A 73 23.11 -68.17 -60.53
N CYS A 74 24.22 -68.48 -61.18
CA CYS A 74 24.33 -69.41 -62.30
C CYS A 74 25.24 -70.60 -61.93
N ASP A 75 25.24 -71.63 -62.78
CA ASP A 75 26.10 -72.82 -62.65
C ASP A 75 25.93 -73.62 -61.34
N TRP A 76 24.70 -74.10 -61.13
CA TRP A 76 24.35 -75.10 -60.11
C TRP A 76 24.89 -76.50 -60.44
N GLY A 77 25.85 -76.60 -61.36
CA GLY A 77 26.31 -77.84 -61.96
C GLY A 77 26.92 -78.82 -60.95
N ILE A 78 27.39 -78.34 -59.80
CA ILE A 78 27.93 -79.15 -58.69
C ILE A 78 27.13 -79.06 -57.39
N ALA A 79 25.91 -78.53 -57.43
CA ALA A 79 25.06 -78.39 -56.25
C ALA A 79 24.67 -79.77 -55.67
N GLU A 80 24.57 -79.85 -54.34
CA GLU A 80 24.23 -81.06 -53.60
C GLU A 80 23.11 -80.79 -52.57
N LEU A 81 22.40 -81.84 -52.16
CA LEU A 81 21.47 -81.77 -51.02
C LEU A 81 22.29 -81.83 -49.73
N GLY A 82 22.18 -80.80 -48.90
CA GLY A 82 22.96 -80.66 -47.66
C GLY A 82 22.15 -80.86 -46.38
N GLY A 83 22.79 -81.45 -45.36
CA GLY A 83 22.25 -81.58 -44.00
C GLY A 83 20.97 -82.44 -43.87
N GLU A 84 20.28 -82.29 -42.74
CA GLU A 84 19.01 -82.97 -42.43
C GLU A 84 17.84 -82.47 -43.31
N LEU A 85 17.83 -81.17 -43.62
CA LEU A 85 16.86 -80.55 -44.54
C LEU A 85 16.97 -81.06 -45.97
N GLY A 86 18.15 -81.52 -46.41
CA GLY A 86 18.30 -82.19 -47.70
C GLY A 86 17.59 -83.55 -47.76
N GLN A 87 17.41 -84.22 -46.61
CA GLN A 87 16.70 -85.51 -46.52
C GLN A 87 15.17 -85.32 -46.48
N GLU A 88 14.68 -84.29 -45.77
CA GLU A 88 13.26 -83.93 -45.78
C GLU A 88 12.86 -83.22 -47.10
N GLY A 89 13.75 -82.41 -47.65
CA GLY A 89 13.58 -81.67 -48.91
C GLY A 89 13.40 -82.58 -50.13
N GLU A 90 13.99 -83.79 -50.15
CA GLU A 90 13.72 -84.80 -51.20
C GLU A 90 12.21 -85.08 -51.39
N SER A 91 11.40 -84.91 -50.34
CA SER A 91 9.95 -85.13 -50.38
C SER A 91 9.14 -83.94 -50.94
N PHE A 92 9.68 -82.72 -50.84
CA PHE A 92 9.04 -81.48 -51.31
C PHE A 92 9.56 -81.02 -52.68
N LEU A 93 10.68 -81.56 -53.13
CA LEU A 93 11.26 -81.30 -54.45
C LEU A 93 10.41 -81.97 -55.55
N ASP A 94 10.21 -81.25 -56.65
CA ASP A 94 9.57 -81.80 -57.84
C ASP A 94 10.29 -83.10 -58.27
N LYS A 95 9.54 -84.12 -58.71
CA LYS A 95 10.06 -85.44 -59.07
C LYS A 95 11.17 -85.36 -60.12
N ASP A 96 11.12 -84.34 -60.98
CA ASP A 96 12.13 -84.12 -62.01
C ASP A 96 13.40 -83.46 -61.44
N LEU A 97 13.30 -82.60 -60.43
CA LEU A 97 14.46 -82.00 -59.75
C LEU A 97 15.20 -83.02 -58.89
N SER A 98 14.48 -83.89 -58.18
CA SER A 98 15.05 -85.00 -57.41
C SER A 98 15.79 -86.02 -58.29
N LYS A 99 15.32 -86.27 -59.53
CA LYS A 99 16.03 -87.11 -60.51
C LYS A 99 17.32 -86.47 -61.01
N VAL A 100 17.30 -85.17 -61.29
CA VAL A 100 18.47 -84.41 -61.74
C VAL A 100 19.57 -84.43 -60.67
N LEU A 101 19.22 -84.17 -59.41
CA LEU A 101 20.19 -84.20 -58.29
C LEU A 101 20.77 -85.61 -58.08
N LYS A 102 19.95 -86.67 -58.21
CA LYS A 102 20.42 -88.08 -58.17
C LYS A 102 21.35 -88.42 -59.34
N TYR A 103 21.13 -87.86 -60.53
CA TYR A 103 22.01 -88.06 -61.69
C TYR A 103 23.36 -87.35 -61.50
N ILE A 104 23.36 -86.12 -60.99
CA ILE A 104 24.58 -85.36 -60.66
C ILE A 104 25.44 -86.11 -59.63
N ARG A 105 24.81 -86.72 -58.61
CA ARG A 105 25.48 -87.51 -57.56
C ARG A 105 26.10 -88.82 -58.07
N LYS A 106 25.53 -89.45 -59.11
CA LYS A 106 25.95 -90.78 -59.62
C LYS A 106 27.10 -90.72 -60.63
N GLY A 107 27.34 -89.57 -61.26
CA GLY A 107 28.30 -89.43 -62.37
C GLY A 107 29.71 -88.94 -61.99
N ARG A 108 30.05 -88.79 -60.71
CA ARG A 108 31.25 -88.05 -60.28
C ARG A 108 31.94 -88.70 -59.07
N GLY A 109 33.22 -89.03 -59.21
CA GLY A 109 34.06 -89.63 -58.15
C GLY A 109 34.45 -88.65 -57.03
N GLU A 110 35.14 -89.16 -56.00
CA GLU A 110 35.50 -88.51 -54.72
C GLU A 110 36.47 -87.30 -54.80
N GLU A 111 36.61 -86.65 -55.95
CA GLU A 111 37.48 -85.47 -56.11
C GLU A 111 36.76 -84.20 -55.66
N ILE A 112 37.46 -83.36 -54.88
CA ILE A 112 36.96 -82.05 -54.42
C ILE A 112 36.80 -81.13 -55.64
N LYS A 113 35.58 -80.68 -55.90
CA LYS A 113 35.23 -79.78 -57.00
C LYS A 113 34.90 -78.39 -56.45
N GLY A 114 35.34 -77.36 -57.17
CA GLY A 114 35.14 -75.95 -56.84
C GLY A 114 36.34 -75.10 -57.24
N THR A 115 36.24 -73.79 -57.05
CA THR A 115 37.28 -72.83 -57.42
C THR A 115 38.17 -72.46 -56.22
N PRO A 116 39.50 -72.68 -56.28
CA PRO A 116 40.41 -72.35 -55.17
C PRO A 116 40.23 -70.90 -54.68
N GLY A 117 40.19 -70.71 -53.36
CA GLY A 117 39.93 -69.41 -52.74
C GLY A 117 38.47 -69.21 -52.29
N TYR A 118 37.51 -69.89 -52.92
CA TYR A 118 36.08 -69.83 -52.55
C TYR A 118 35.57 -71.11 -51.87
N ILE A 119 36.36 -72.20 -51.90
CA ILE A 119 36.02 -73.47 -51.26
C ILE A 119 36.25 -73.39 -49.75
N ALA A 120 35.23 -73.74 -48.97
CA ALA A 120 35.33 -73.81 -47.52
C ALA A 120 36.36 -74.88 -47.05
N PRO A 121 37.22 -74.60 -46.05
CA PRO A 121 38.31 -75.49 -45.64
C PRO A 121 37.88 -76.93 -45.31
N GLU A 122 36.75 -77.10 -44.65
CA GLU A 122 36.20 -78.41 -44.24
C GLU A 122 35.79 -79.31 -45.42
N ARG A 123 35.57 -78.74 -46.62
CA ARG A 123 35.27 -79.54 -47.83
C ARG A 123 36.48 -80.35 -48.28
N PHE A 124 37.69 -79.91 -47.95
CA PHE A 124 38.89 -80.69 -48.22
C PHE A 124 39.04 -81.90 -47.28
N GLU A 125 38.30 -81.93 -46.18
CA GLU A 125 38.25 -83.03 -45.22
C GLU A 125 37.13 -84.05 -45.54
N LYS A 126 36.49 -83.93 -46.72
CA LYS A 126 35.39 -84.78 -47.20
C LYS A 126 34.14 -84.78 -46.29
N GLN A 127 33.90 -83.69 -45.57
CA GLN A 127 32.66 -83.52 -44.82
C GLN A 127 31.45 -83.35 -45.76
N ALA A 128 30.26 -83.73 -45.27
CA ALA A 128 29.01 -83.60 -46.02
C ALA A 128 28.72 -82.12 -46.35
N PRO A 129 28.15 -81.81 -47.53
CA PRO A 129 27.71 -80.47 -47.86
C PRO A 129 26.77 -79.89 -46.81
N HIS A 130 26.98 -78.61 -46.47
CA HIS A 130 26.16 -77.85 -45.55
C HIS A 130 26.07 -76.39 -46.03
N SER A 131 24.99 -75.68 -45.66
CA SER A 131 24.78 -74.26 -46.02
C SER A 131 25.96 -73.37 -45.60
N SER A 132 26.64 -73.72 -44.51
CA SER A 132 27.85 -73.04 -44.02
C SER A 132 29.00 -73.05 -45.04
N ASN A 133 29.05 -74.00 -45.98
CA ASN A 133 30.03 -74.00 -47.07
C ASN A 133 29.77 -72.83 -48.03
N ASP A 134 28.51 -72.62 -48.43
CA ASP A 134 28.13 -71.51 -49.30
C ASP A 134 28.26 -70.15 -48.58
N ILE A 135 28.04 -70.09 -47.25
CA ILE A 135 28.29 -68.87 -46.45
C ILE A 135 29.77 -68.47 -46.53
N TYR A 136 30.69 -69.44 -46.50
CA TYR A 136 32.11 -69.17 -46.69
C TYR A 136 32.39 -68.63 -48.08
N SER A 137 31.82 -69.23 -49.12
CA SER A 137 31.97 -68.76 -50.51
C SER A 137 31.37 -67.37 -50.72
N LEU A 138 30.21 -67.07 -50.13
CA LEU A 138 29.62 -65.72 -50.11
C LEU A 138 30.54 -64.72 -49.40
N ALA A 139 31.13 -65.09 -48.26
CA ALA A 139 32.08 -64.25 -47.55
C ALA A 139 33.37 -64.03 -48.35
N ALA A 140 33.80 -65.02 -49.14
CA ALA A 140 34.93 -64.88 -50.08
C ALA A 140 34.61 -63.95 -51.26
N ILE A 141 33.36 -63.94 -51.76
CA ILE A 141 32.89 -62.94 -52.72
C ILE A 141 32.85 -61.54 -52.06
N LEU A 142 32.35 -61.43 -50.82
CA LEU A 142 32.34 -60.17 -50.08
C LEU A 142 33.77 -59.64 -49.84
N TYR A 143 34.71 -60.52 -49.53
CA TYR A 143 36.13 -60.18 -49.42
C TYR A 143 36.64 -59.51 -50.70
N GLU A 144 36.32 -60.07 -51.86
CA GLU A 144 36.74 -59.52 -53.13
C GLU A 144 36.05 -58.18 -53.43
N ILE A 145 34.76 -58.04 -53.12
CA ILE A 145 34.05 -56.75 -53.20
C ILE A 145 34.69 -55.68 -52.30
N LEU A 146 35.21 -56.06 -51.12
CA LEU A 146 35.79 -55.10 -50.19
C LEU A 146 37.25 -54.76 -50.51
N THR A 147 37.99 -55.70 -51.09
CA THR A 147 39.45 -55.57 -51.27
C THR A 147 39.87 -55.34 -52.72
N ALA A 148 38.96 -55.57 -53.68
CA ALA A 148 39.25 -55.69 -55.11
C ALA A 148 40.37 -56.72 -55.40
N GLN A 149 40.54 -57.71 -54.53
CA GLN A 149 41.54 -58.77 -54.65
C GLN A 149 40.87 -60.14 -54.52
N ARG A 150 41.26 -61.07 -55.39
CA ARG A 150 40.80 -62.45 -55.29
C ARG A 150 41.26 -63.07 -53.95
N PRO A 151 40.40 -63.85 -53.27
CA PRO A 151 40.80 -64.61 -52.09
C PRO A 151 41.97 -65.56 -52.44
N VAL A 152 42.95 -65.69 -51.54
CA VAL A 152 44.26 -66.32 -51.77
C VAL A 152 44.20 -67.59 -52.64
N GLN A 153 44.86 -67.57 -53.80
CA GLN A 153 45.05 -68.73 -54.68
C GLN A 153 46.19 -69.64 -54.20
N VAL A 154 45.99 -70.62 -53.29
CA VAL A 154 47.03 -71.68 -53.10
C VAL A 154 46.50 -73.07 -52.74
N ARG A 155 47.11 -74.06 -53.40
CA ARG A 155 46.87 -75.51 -53.47
C ARG A 155 47.14 -76.34 -52.16
N SER A 156 47.01 -75.78 -50.95
CA SER A 156 47.26 -76.54 -49.70
C SER A 156 46.40 -76.09 -48.51
N VAL A 157 45.71 -77.04 -47.92
CA VAL A 157 44.60 -76.91 -46.94
C VAL A 157 45.07 -76.53 -45.53
N LYS A 158 46.34 -76.76 -45.18
CA LYS A 158 46.77 -76.79 -43.78
C LYS A 158 47.25 -75.48 -43.16
N GLU A 159 47.44 -74.38 -43.92
CA GLU A 159 48.21 -73.25 -43.37
C GLU A 159 47.71 -71.81 -43.58
N ARG A 160 46.54 -71.50 -44.16
CA ARG A 160 46.15 -70.07 -44.29
C ARG A 160 44.67 -69.79 -44.04
N ARG A 161 44.41 -69.04 -42.97
CA ARG A 161 43.12 -68.36 -42.72
C ARG A 161 43.01 -67.19 -43.70
N ILE A 162 41.93 -67.13 -44.47
CA ILE A 162 41.57 -65.91 -45.20
C ILE A 162 40.92 -64.98 -44.17
N THR A 163 41.56 -63.86 -43.90
CA THR A 163 40.97 -62.79 -43.09
C THR A 163 40.82 -61.56 -43.98
N CYS A 164 39.64 -60.94 -43.95
CA CYS A 164 39.46 -59.61 -44.50
C CYS A 164 40.46 -58.69 -43.80
N PRO A 165 41.37 -58.02 -44.52
CA PRO A 165 42.44 -57.33 -43.82
C PRO A 165 41.88 -56.10 -43.13
N ASP A 166 41.84 -56.12 -41.81
CA ASP A 166 41.60 -54.91 -40.99
C ASP A 166 42.64 -53.81 -41.27
N LYS A 167 43.76 -54.17 -41.93
CA LYS A 167 44.98 -53.38 -42.09
C LYS A 167 45.54 -53.34 -43.52
N LEU A 168 44.74 -53.46 -44.58
CA LEU A 168 45.19 -53.21 -45.97
C LEU A 168 45.42 -51.71 -46.29
N GLY A 169 45.65 -50.86 -45.28
CA GLY A 169 46.01 -49.44 -45.47
C GLY A 169 44.87 -48.51 -45.87
N SER A 170 43.66 -49.01 -46.14
CA SER A 170 42.50 -48.17 -46.44
C SER A 170 41.72 -47.82 -45.17
N SER A 171 41.85 -46.57 -44.72
CA SER A 171 41.01 -45.97 -43.66
C SER A 171 39.53 -45.82 -44.05
N PHE A 172 39.10 -46.48 -45.13
CA PHE A 172 37.86 -46.27 -45.86
C PHE A 172 36.91 -47.48 -45.85
N LEU A 173 37.33 -48.65 -45.39
CA LEU A 173 36.44 -49.82 -45.33
C LEU A 173 35.46 -49.70 -44.15
N PRO A 174 34.15 -49.91 -44.36
CA PRO A 174 33.17 -49.86 -43.28
C PRO A 174 33.42 -51.00 -42.27
N PRO A 175 33.65 -50.70 -40.97
CA PRO A 175 33.96 -51.72 -39.96
C PRO A 175 32.93 -52.85 -39.89
N SER A 176 31.64 -52.52 -40.05
CA SER A 176 30.55 -53.48 -40.03
C SER A 176 30.64 -54.50 -41.17
N LEU A 177 31.02 -54.08 -42.39
CA LEU A 177 31.19 -55.00 -43.53
C LEU A 177 32.42 -55.89 -43.36
N VAL A 178 33.51 -55.35 -42.80
CA VAL A 178 34.72 -56.13 -42.48
C VAL A 178 34.41 -57.21 -41.45
N ALA A 179 33.65 -56.86 -40.41
CA ALA A 179 33.22 -57.81 -39.39
C ALA A 179 32.34 -58.93 -39.97
N ILE A 180 31.37 -58.59 -40.82
CA ILE A 180 30.52 -59.58 -41.54
C ILE A 180 31.38 -60.52 -42.38
N CYS A 181 32.30 -59.95 -43.16
CA CYS A 181 33.21 -60.71 -44.02
C CYS A 181 34.08 -61.68 -43.20
N ASN A 182 34.71 -61.20 -42.12
CA ASN A 182 35.54 -62.01 -41.24
C ASN A 182 34.75 -63.14 -40.57
N LYS A 183 33.54 -62.87 -40.07
CA LYS A 183 32.68 -63.89 -39.46
C LYS A 183 32.26 -64.97 -40.47
N GLY A 184 31.95 -64.58 -41.71
CA GLY A 184 31.62 -65.54 -42.77
C GLY A 184 32.82 -66.38 -43.23
N LEU A 185 34.04 -65.82 -43.18
CA LEU A 185 35.29 -66.49 -43.53
C LEU A 185 35.91 -67.34 -42.41
N SER A 186 35.24 -67.46 -41.24
CA SER A 186 35.76 -68.25 -40.12
C SER A 186 36.11 -69.68 -40.56
N PRO A 187 37.31 -70.21 -40.23
CA PRO A 187 37.70 -71.55 -40.65
C PRO A 187 36.78 -72.65 -40.11
N GLN A 188 36.28 -72.46 -38.87
CA GLN A 188 35.33 -73.34 -38.23
C GLN A 188 33.90 -73.00 -38.67
N PRO A 189 33.13 -73.96 -39.21
CA PRO A 189 31.74 -73.71 -39.61
C PRO A 189 30.85 -73.17 -38.48
N GLU A 190 31.13 -73.54 -37.23
CA GLU A 190 30.36 -73.16 -36.05
C GLU A 190 30.59 -71.70 -35.64
N GLU A 191 31.71 -71.10 -36.05
CA GLU A 191 32.03 -69.68 -35.82
C GLU A 191 31.48 -68.77 -36.95
N ARG A 192 30.89 -69.36 -37.99
CA ARG A 192 30.19 -68.62 -39.07
C ARG A 192 28.76 -68.29 -38.65
N TYR A 193 28.02 -67.65 -39.55
CA TYR A 193 26.58 -67.49 -39.39
C TYR A 193 25.90 -68.86 -39.47
N LEU A 194 24.88 -69.07 -38.63
CA LEU A 194 24.15 -70.34 -38.60
C LEU A 194 23.36 -70.55 -39.90
N THR A 195 22.86 -69.46 -40.48
CA THR A 195 22.10 -69.47 -41.74
C THR A 195 22.51 -68.31 -42.65
N THR A 196 22.25 -68.46 -43.96
CA THR A 196 22.42 -67.38 -44.93
C THR A 196 21.48 -66.20 -44.65
N LEU A 197 20.35 -66.44 -43.99
CA LEU A 197 19.44 -65.37 -43.54
C LEU A 197 20.10 -64.47 -42.49
N GLU A 198 20.79 -65.04 -41.49
CA GLU A 198 21.50 -64.23 -40.49
C GLU A 198 22.62 -63.39 -41.12
N PHE A 199 23.36 -63.96 -42.07
CA PHE A 199 24.38 -63.23 -42.84
C PHE A 199 23.75 -62.06 -43.62
N LEU A 200 22.60 -62.30 -44.25
CA LEU A 200 21.82 -61.30 -45.00
C LEU A 200 21.24 -60.20 -44.08
N GLU A 201 20.78 -60.55 -42.89
CA GLU A 201 20.24 -59.59 -41.90
C GLU A 201 21.32 -58.61 -41.45
N ASP A 202 22.54 -59.08 -41.22
CA ASP A 202 23.67 -58.23 -40.87
C ASP A 202 24.03 -57.24 -42.00
N LEU A 203 24.01 -57.67 -43.27
CA LEU A 203 24.17 -56.76 -44.42
C LEU A 203 23.07 -55.70 -44.45
N ARG A 204 21.82 -56.08 -44.20
CA ARG A 204 20.68 -55.15 -44.15
C ARG A 204 20.79 -54.17 -42.99
N LEU A 205 21.27 -54.60 -41.82
CA LEU A 205 21.55 -53.73 -40.68
C LEU A 205 22.61 -52.68 -41.05
N TYR A 206 23.70 -53.11 -41.69
CA TYR A 206 24.73 -52.20 -42.19
C TYR A 206 24.16 -51.15 -43.15
N VAL A 207 23.41 -51.55 -44.18
CA VAL A 207 22.80 -50.62 -45.16
C VAL A 207 21.88 -49.61 -44.48
N ARG A 208 21.14 -50.04 -43.45
CA ARG A 208 20.25 -49.16 -42.66
C ARG A 208 20.99 -48.30 -41.62
N GLY A 209 22.31 -48.41 -41.53
CA GLY A 209 23.15 -47.66 -40.58
C GLY A 209 22.98 -48.11 -39.13
N TYR A 210 22.73 -49.40 -38.89
CA TYR A 210 22.72 -50.02 -37.55
C TYR A 210 24.02 -50.79 -37.31
N ALA A 211 24.34 -51.02 -36.05
CA ALA A 211 25.41 -51.94 -35.68
C ALA A 211 25.00 -53.36 -36.08
N THR A 212 25.95 -54.11 -36.64
CA THR A 212 25.74 -55.50 -37.05
C THR A 212 26.08 -56.43 -35.90
N ALA A 213 25.49 -57.63 -35.88
CA ALA A 213 25.78 -58.63 -34.86
C ALA A 213 27.24 -59.09 -34.91
N ALA A 214 27.89 -59.04 -36.09
CA ALA A 214 29.30 -59.35 -36.23
C ALA A 214 30.28 -58.27 -35.69
N GLU A 215 29.87 -56.99 -35.59
CA GLU A 215 30.77 -55.89 -35.22
C GLU A 215 31.07 -55.81 -33.71
N ASP A 216 30.36 -56.55 -32.85
CA ASP A 216 30.42 -56.43 -31.38
C ASP A 216 30.43 -54.96 -30.91
N ALA A 217 29.53 -54.17 -31.49
CA ALA A 217 29.58 -52.72 -31.40
C ALA A 217 29.40 -52.22 -29.95
N SER A 218 30.32 -51.33 -29.53
CA SER A 218 30.21 -50.67 -28.22
C SER A 218 28.99 -49.74 -28.12
N PRO A 219 28.49 -49.43 -26.91
CA PRO A 219 27.38 -48.49 -26.73
C PRO A 219 27.62 -47.12 -27.37
N LEU A 220 28.88 -46.65 -27.39
CA LEU A 220 29.28 -45.41 -28.05
C LEU A 220 29.12 -45.48 -29.58
N ARG A 221 29.45 -46.63 -30.18
CA ARG A 221 29.27 -46.88 -31.62
C ARG A 221 27.80 -46.86 -32.00
N VAL A 222 26.96 -47.53 -31.21
CA VAL A 222 25.49 -47.53 -31.39
C VAL A 222 24.93 -46.10 -31.28
N LEU A 223 25.36 -45.32 -30.28
CA LEU A 223 24.93 -43.93 -30.11
C LEU A 223 25.37 -43.04 -31.29
N LYS A 224 26.59 -43.23 -31.81
CA LYS A 224 27.08 -42.51 -32.98
C LYS A 224 26.24 -42.82 -34.22
N LEU A 225 25.91 -44.09 -34.46
CA LEU A 225 25.04 -44.50 -35.56
C LEU A 225 23.62 -43.93 -35.41
N LEU A 226 23.08 -43.93 -34.17
CA LEU A 226 21.80 -43.29 -33.85
C LEU A 226 21.80 -41.79 -34.17
N TYR A 227 22.88 -41.08 -33.82
CA TYR A 227 23.05 -39.66 -34.16
C TYR A 227 23.11 -39.45 -35.67
N LEU A 228 23.92 -40.24 -36.39
CA LEU A 228 24.08 -40.11 -37.84
C LEU A 228 22.77 -40.36 -38.59
N ARG A 229 21.93 -41.30 -38.12
CA ARG A 229 20.59 -41.56 -38.68
C ARG A 229 19.59 -40.45 -38.39
N ASN A 230 19.71 -39.77 -37.25
CA ASN A 230 18.71 -38.82 -36.76
C ASN A 230 19.25 -37.40 -36.54
N LYS A 231 20.18 -36.93 -37.39
CA LYS A 231 20.82 -35.60 -37.23
C LYS A 231 19.81 -34.47 -37.04
N GLY A 232 18.73 -34.48 -37.82
CA GLY A 232 17.66 -33.48 -37.72
C GLY A 232 17.02 -33.41 -36.33
N PHE A 233 16.72 -34.56 -35.72
CA PHE A 233 16.18 -34.63 -34.37
C PHE A 233 17.14 -34.04 -33.33
N PHE A 234 18.42 -34.42 -33.38
CA PHE A 234 19.41 -33.89 -32.44
C PHE A 234 19.68 -32.39 -32.61
N HIS A 235 19.71 -31.88 -33.84
CA HIS A 235 19.82 -30.44 -34.09
C HIS A 235 18.59 -29.67 -33.59
N LEU A 236 17.38 -30.21 -33.80
CA LEU A 236 16.15 -29.62 -33.27
C LEU A 236 16.12 -29.61 -31.74
N LEU A 237 16.55 -30.72 -31.12
CA LEU A 237 16.64 -30.82 -29.66
C LEU A 237 17.63 -29.79 -29.10
N LEU A 238 18.83 -29.70 -29.68
CA LEU A 238 19.85 -28.75 -29.23
C LEU A 238 19.37 -27.30 -29.35
N THR A 239 18.81 -26.92 -30.50
CA THR A 239 18.27 -25.56 -30.71
C THR A 239 17.11 -25.24 -29.77
N SER A 240 16.23 -26.20 -29.50
CA SER A 240 15.13 -26.03 -28.53
C SER A 240 15.66 -25.82 -27.11
N ILE A 241 16.67 -26.58 -26.69
CA ILE A 241 17.33 -26.41 -25.40
C ILE A 241 17.97 -25.03 -25.30
N THR A 242 18.72 -24.60 -26.33
CA THR A 242 19.34 -23.27 -26.35
C THR A 242 18.32 -22.14 -26.31
N LEU A 243 17.21 -22.24 -27.05
CA LEU A 243 16.16 -21.23 -27.02
C LEU A 243 15.50 -21.15 -25.63
N PHE A 244 15.24 -22.31 -25.03
CA PHE A 244 14.66 -22.39 -23.70
C PHE A 244 15.60 -21.78 -22.65
N THR A 245 16.90 -22.07 -22.69
CA THR A 245 17.86 -21.48 -21.74
C THR A 245 17.97 -19.96 -21.89
N VAL A 246 18.01 -19.44 -23.13
CA VAL A 246 18.01 -17.99 -23.38
C VAL A 246 16.73 -17.35 -22.84
N MET A 247 15.56 -17.96 -23.08
CA MET A 247 14.28 -17.47 -22.57
C MET A 247 14.26 -17.44 -21.03
N VAL A 248 14.76 -18.49 -20.37
CA VAL A 248 14.86 -18.54 -18.90
C VAL A 248 15.77 -17.44 -18.37
N VAL A 249 16.92 -17.18 -19.01
CA VAL A 249 17.83 -16.10 -18.61
C VAL A 249 17.17 -14.73 -18.74
N ILE A 250 16.51 -14.45 -19.87
CA ILE A 250 15.77 -13.19 -20.07
C ILE A 250 14.67 -13.04 -19.02
N PHE A 251 13.94 -14.12 -18.73
CA PHE A 251 12.90 -14.12 -17.70
C PHE A 251 13.45 -13.79 -16.30
N ILE A 252 14.59 -14.37 -15.92
CA ILE A 252 15.26 -14.07 -14.64
C ILE A 252 15.69 -12.60 -14.57
N ILE A 253 16.30 -12.06 -15.63
CA ILE A 253 16.71 -10.65 -15.70
C ILE A 253 15.49 -9.72 -15.52
N ASN A 254 14.40 -10.01 -16.23
CA ASN A 254 13.16 -9.23 -16.13
C ASN A 254 12.53 -9.28 -14.73
N ILE A 255 12.57 -10.45 -14.06
CA ILE A 255 12.11 -10.59 -12.68
C ILE A 255 12.95 -9.72 -11.75
N GLU A 256 14.27 -9.72 -11.92
CA GLU A 256 15.17 -8.97 -11.04
C GLU A 256 15.09 -7.46 -11.25
N GLU A 257 14.88 -7.02 -12.49
CA GLU A 257 14.57 -5.61 -12.80
C GLU A 257 13.23 -5.18 -12.21
N SER A 258 12.17 -5.98 -12.40
CA SER A 258 10.84 -5.72 -11.81
C SER A 258 10.91 -5.65 -10.28
N ARG A 259 11.70 -6.53 -9.66
CA ARG A 259 11.94 -6.54 -8.21
C ARG A 259 12.67 -5.27 -7.76
N ARG A 260 13.69 -4.81 -8.49
CA ARG A 260 14.43 -3.57 -8.18
C ARG A 260 13.52 -2.35 -8.23
N LEU A 261 12.70 -2.23 -9.28
CA LEU A 261 11.72 -1.16 -9.41
C LEU A 261 10.70 -1.19 -8.26
N ALA A 262 10.19 -2.37 -7.92
CA ALA A 262 9.25 -2.53 -6.81
C ALA A 262 9.86 -2.15 -5.44
N ILE A 263 11.15 -2.44 -5.22
CA ILE A 263 11.85 -2.04 -3.99
C ILE A 263 12.00 -0.51 -3.93
N GLN A 264 12.40 0.14 -5.02
CA GLN A 264 12.54 1.60 -5.07
C GLN A 264 11.21 2.32 -4.82
N GLU A 265 10.12 1.85 -5.45
CA GLU A 265 8.79 2.43 -5.23
C GLU A 265 8.29 2.20 -3.80
N LYS A 266 8.61 1.03 -3.21
CA LYS A 266 8.32 0.76 -1.80
C LYS A 266 9.10 1.68 -0.87
N GLU A 267 10.38 1.93 -1.13
CA GLU A 267 11.20 2.84 -0.32
C GLU A 267 10.66 4.28 -0.35
N LYS A 268 10.30 4.78 -1.54
CA LYS A 268 9.63 6.09 -1.69
C LYS A 268 8.31 6.15 -0.92
N ALA A 269 7.49 5.10 -1.01
CA ALA A 269 6.21 5.04 -0.30
C ALA A 269 6.37 5.01 1.22
N VAL A 270 7.40 4.31 1.73
CA VAL A 270 7.74 4.30 3.17
C VAL A 270 8.20 5.68 3.62
N ALA A 271 9.10 6.32 2.88
CA ALA A 271 9.58 7.67 3.18
C ALA A 271 8.42 8.70 3.22
N ALA A 272 7.55 8.70 2.21
CA ALA A 272 6.37 9.56 2.17
C ALA A 272 5.40 9.30 3.34
N ARG A 273 5.21 8.02 3.72
CA ARG A 273 4.37 7.67 4.87
C ARG A 273 4.93 8.20 6.18
N ASP A 274 6.25 8.12 6.38
CA ASP A 274 6.87 8.60 7.61
C ASP A 274 6.90 10.13 7.68
N GLU A 275 7.04 10.82 6.54
CA GLU A 275 6.85 12.28 6.46
C GLU A 275 5.42 12.69 6.83
N ILE A 276 4.40 12.01 6.31
CA ILE A 276 2.99 12.27 6.66
C ILE A 276 2.73 12.05 8.15
N LYS A 277 3.31 11.00 8.76
CA LYS A 277 3.19 10.78 10.21
C LYS A 277 3.81 11.92 11.00
N LEU A 278 4.99 12.40 10.60
CA LEU A 278 5.67 13.50 11.28
C LEU A 278 4.83 14.78 11.19
N LEU A 279 4.28 15.08 10.02
CA LEU A 279 3.41 16.24 9.80
C LEU A 279 2.11 16.13 10.61
N ASN A 280 1.49 14.96 10.67
CA ASN A 280 0.27 14.74 11.47
C ASN A 280 0.53 14.93 12.96
N ASN A 281 1.66 14.46 13.48
CA ASN A 281 2.04 14.67 14.87
C ASN A 281 2.23 16.17 15.17
N ASP A 282 2.94 16.91 14.30
CA ASP A 282 3.12 18.37 14.45
C ASP A 282 1.79 19.13 14.37
N LEU A 283 0.90 18.74 13.44
CA LEU A 283 -0.44 19.31 13.35
C LEU A 283 -1.26 19.06 14.62
N GLN A 284 -1.20 17.84 15.17
CA GLN A 284 -1.90 17.48 16.40
C GLN A 284 -1.36 18.28 17.60
N GLU A 285 -0.05 18.45 17.72
CA GLU A 285 0.56 19.30 18.76
C GLU A 285 0.13 20.76 18.64
N LYS A 286 0.12 21.31 17.42
CA LYS A 286 -0.34 22.68 17.13
C LYS A 286 -1.82 22.85 17.45
N GLU A 287 -2.65 21.86 17.15
CA GLU A 287 -4.08 21.91 17.45
C GLU A 287 -4.34 21.88 18.96
N ILE A 288 -3.63 21.03 19.70
CA ILE A 288 -3.67 21.00 21.17
C ILE A 288 -3.20 22.34 21.75
N ALA A 289 -2.10 22.90 21.24
CA ALA A 289 -1.59 24.20 21.69
C ALA A 289 -2.59 25.33 21.40
N ARG A 290 -3.20 25.33 20.21
CA ARG A 290 -4.26 26.28 19.83
C ARG A 290 -5.45 26.17 20.76
N GLN A 291 -5.96 24.97 21.04
CA GLN A 291 -7.07 24.78 21.97
C GLN A 291 -6.73 25.29 23.38
N LYS A 292 -5.51 25.04 23.87
CA LYS A 292 -5.05 25.59 25.16
C LYS A 292 -5.04 27.12 25.15
N LEU A 293 -4.56 27.74 24.07
CA LEU A 293 -4.52 29.20 23.93
C LEU A 293 -5.94 29.80 23.92
N LEU A 294 -6.88 29.22 23.19
CA LEU A 294 -8.28 29.67 23.16
C LEU A 294 -8.92 29.61 24.55
N LYS A 295 -8.68 28.52 25.30
CA LYS A 295 -9.15 28.40 26.69
C LYS A 295 -8.52 29.43 27.63
N LEU A 296 -7.24 29.75 27.45
CA LEU A 296 -6.56 30.80 28.23
C LEU A 296 -7.13 32.19 27.90
N GLU A 297 -7.35 32.48 26.62
CA GLU A 297 -7.90 33.77 26.20
C GLU A 297 -9.36 33.93 26.68
N SER A 298 -10.18 32.87 26.62
CA SER A 298 -11.52 32.88 27.23
C SER A 298 -11.47 33.25 28.72
N LYS A 299 -10.60 32.60 29.50
CA LYS A 299 -10.43 32.90 30.93
C LYS A 299 -9.98 34.34 31.18
N ARG A 300 -9.04 34.84 30.37
CA ARG A 300 -8.56 36.23 30.46
C ARG A 300 -9.69 37.22 30.21
N GLN A 301 -10.47 37.01 29.13
CA GLN A 301 -11.60 37.87 28.78
C GLN A 301 -12.72 37.81 29.83
N LEU A 302 -12.94 36.63 30.43
CA LEU A 302 -13.87 36.48 31.53
C LEU A 302 -13.43 37.29 32.76
N MET A 303 -12.14 37.29 33.08
CA MET A 303 -11.58 38.09 34.17
C MET A 303 -11.73 39.59 33.91
N ILE A 304 -11.55 40.02 32.66
CA ILE A 304 -11.82 41.40 32.24
C ILE A 304 -13.30 41.72 32.46
N ALA A 305 -14.23 40.83 32.07
CA ALA A 305 -15.66 41.03 32.27
C ALA A 305 -16.00 41.23 33.76
N TYR A 306 -15.49 40.38 34.66
CA TYR A 306 -15.67 40.57 36.11
C TYR A 306 -15.11 41.90 36.62
N ASN A 307 -13.93 42.30 36.16
CA ASN A 307 -13.32 43.58 36.58
C ASN A 307 -14.17 44.78 36.09
N ARG A 308 -14.68 44.72 34.86
CA ARG A 308 -15.59 45.75 34.31
C ARG A 308 -16.92 45.79 35.08
N LEU A 309 -17.49 44.64 35.42
CA LEU A 309 -18.70 44.53 36.24
C LEU A 309 -18.50 45.17 37.62
N ALA A 310 -17.39 44.87 38.30
CA ALA A 310 -17.06 45.45 39.61
C ALA A 310 -16.86 46.98 39.57
N LYS A 311 -16.60 47.54 38.38
CA LYS A 311 -16.50 49.00 38.14
C LYS A 311 -17.79 49.59 37.55
N GLN A 312 -18.88 48.84 37.51
CA GLN A 312 -20.18 49.23 36.91
C GLN A 312 -20.08 49.62 35.42
N GLN A 313 -19.10 49.09 34.68
CA GLN A 313 -18.90 49.36 33.26
C GLN A 313 -19.61 48.31 32.39
N PHE A 314 -20.95 48.30 32.39
CA PHE A 314 -21.76 47.21 31.83
C PHE A 314 -21.56 46.98 30.33
N LEU A 315 -21.41 48.03 29.51
CA LEU A 315 -21.15 47.87 28.08
C LEU A 315 -19.79 47.19 27.82
N ALA A 316 -18.74 47.61 28.54
CA ALA A 316 -17.41 47.02 28.43
C ALA A 316 -17.37 45.59 28.99
N MET A 317 -18.15 45.31 30.04
CA MET A 317 -18.36 43.96 30.57
C MET A 317 -19.00 43.06 29.51
N ASN A 318 -20.10 43.49 28.88
CA ASN A 318 -20.80 42.72 27.85
C ASN A 318 -19.89 42.36 26.68
N ASN A 319 -19.08 43.32 26.22
CA ASN A 319 -18.13 43.09 25.14
C ASN A 319 -17.07 42.05 25.52
N ALA A 320 -16.46 42.18 26.71
CA ALA A 320 -15.46 41.23 27.17
C ALA A 320 -16.05 39.82 27.38
N PHE A 321 -17.26 39.75 27.93
CA PHE A 321 -17.96 38.48 28.12
C PHE A 321 -18.32 37.80 26.79
N ALA A 322 -18.81 38.56 25.81
CA ALA A 322 -19.11 38.03 24.47
C ALA A 322 -17.88 37.41 23.81
N VAL A 323 -16.72 38.07 23.90
CA VAL A 323 -15.44 37.54 23.39
C VAL A 323 -15.04 36.27 24.16
N SER A 324 -15.16 36.28 25.49
CA SER A 324 -14.88 35.09 26.32
C SER A 324 -15.71 33.87 25.90
N LYS A 325 -17.01 34.09 25.65
CA LYS A 325 -17.95 33.07 25.21
C LYS A 325 -17.67 32.55 23.79
N GLN A 326 -17.16 33.39 22.89
CA GLN A 326 -16.74 32.95 21.55
C GLN A 326 -15.57 31.95 21.61
N PHE A 327 -14.64 32.15 22.55
CA PHE A 327 -13.45 31.30 22.68
C PHE A 327 -13.70 29.97 23.39
N ASP A 328 -14.57 29.92 24.40
CA ASP A 328 -14.88 28.69 25.15
C ASP A 328 -16.31 28.75 25.74
N PRO A 329 -17.36 28.51 24.92
CA PRO A 329 -18.76 28.66 25.35
C PRO A 329 -19.21 27.61 26.37
N GLU A 330 -18.52 26.48 26.43
CA GLU A 330 -18.78 25.38 27.36
C GLU A 330 -18.01 25.53 28.68
N ASN A 331 -17.18 26.57 28.81
CA ASN A 331 -16.45 26.84 30.04
C ASN A 331 -17.41 27.04 31.21
N SER A 332 -17.19 26.34 32.32
CA SER A 332 -18.04 26.46 33.51
C SER A 332 -18.11 27.88 34.05
N GLY A 333 -17.01 28.64 33.97
CA GLY A 333 -16.96 30.04 34.37
C GLY A 333 -17.78 30.95 33.45
N VAL A 334 -17.76 30.69 32.13
CA VAL A 334 -18.57 31.43 31.14
C VAL A 334 -20.05 31.14 31.34
N LEU A 335 -20.43 29.88 31.49
CA LEU A 335 -21.82 29.49 31.75
C LEU A 335 -22.34 30.07 33.06
N TYR A 336 -21.50 30.09 34.11
CA TYR A 336 -21.88 30.67 35.39
C TYR A 336 -22.03 32.19 35.33
N PHE A 337 -21.12 32.88 34.63
CA PHE A 337 -21.27 34.30 34.37
C PHE A 337 -22.55 34.58 33.57
N GLN A 338 -22.82 33.78 32.53
CA GLN A 338 -24.02 33.92 31.71
C GLN A 338 -25.30 33.75 32.53
N GLY A 339 -25.37 32.71 33.39
CA GLY A 339 -26.52 32.46 34.24
C GLY A 339 -26.79 33.63 35.18
N ARG A 340 -25.74 34.19 35.80
CA ARG A 340 -25.85 35.34 36.71
C ARG A 340 -26.17 36.64 36.00
N GLN A 341 -25.62 36.84 34.80
CA GLN A 341 -25.97 37.96 33.96
C GLN A 341 -27.44 37.91 33.57
N ASN A 342 -27.91 36.78 33.04
CA ASN A 342 -29.30 36.60 32.66
C ASN A 342 -30.22 36.78 33.87
N LEU A 343 -29.84 36.25 35.03
CA LEU A 343 -30.59 36.43 36.27
C LEU A 343 -30.64 37.92 36.69
N ALA A 344 -29.50 38.62 36.63
CA ALA A 344 -29.41 40.05 36.91
C ALA A 344 -30.24 40.90 35.93
N GLU A 345 -30.41 40.43 34.70
CA GLU A 345 -31.26 41.04 33.66
C GLU A 345 -32.72 40.56 33.73
N MET A 346 -33.07 39.71 34.71
CA MET A 346 -34.40 39.12 34.89
C MET A 346 -34.88 38.31 33.66
N LYS A 347 -33.93 37.71 32.93
CA LYS A 347 -34.15 36.76 31.82
C LYS A 347 -34.20 35.35 32.37
N TRP A 348 -35.33 35.00 33.00
CA TRP A 348 -35.47 33.82 33.85
C TRP A 348 -35.16 32.50 33.13
N GLN A 349 -35.73 32.31 31.94
CA GLN A 349 -35.57 31.07 31.17
C GLN A 349 -34.13 30.88 30.71
N GLU A 350 -33.48 31.96 30.27
CA GLU A 350 -32.09 31.95 29.83
C GLU A 350 -31.12 31.78 31.00
N ALA A 351 -31.48 32.27 32.19
CA ALA A 351 -30.73 32.02 33.42
C ALA A 351 -30.80 30.54 33.83
N ILE A 352 -32.01 29.97 33.88
CA ILE A 352 -32.25 28.54 34.15
C ILE A 352 -31.46 27.68 33.17
N ALA A 353 -31.57 27.96 31.86
CA ALA A 353 -30.86 27.20 30.84
C ALA A 353 -29.34 27.22 31.03
N ALA A 354 -28.76 28.39 31.34
CA ALA A 354 -27.32 28.52 31.58
C ALA A 354 -26.88 27.78 32.85
N PHE A 355 -27.61 27.92 33.97
CA PHE A 355 -27.31 27.23 35.22
C PHE A 355 -27.49 25.71 35.13
N ALA A 356 -28.52 25.24 34.41
CA ALA A 356 -28.74 23.82 34.16
C ALA A 356 -27.60 23.22 33.33
N LYS A 357 -27.14 23.93 32.30
CA LYS A 357 -26.04 23.50 31.43
C LYS A 357 -24.72 23.30 32.21
N MET A 358 -24.45 24.14 33.20
CA MET A 358 -23.30 23.96 34.11
C MET A 358 -23.58 23.07 35.33
N LYS A 359 -24.76 22.43 35.40
CA LYS A 359 -25.20 21.54 36.48
C LYS A 359 -25.29 22.22 37.87
N HIS A 360 -25.64 23.51 37.91
CA HIS A 360 -25.77 24.26 39.16
C HIS A 360 -27.21 24.20 39.73
N ALA A 361 -27.61 23.03 40.21
CA ALA A 361 -29.00 22.72 40.62
C ALA A 361 -29.60 23.75 41.61
N LYS A 362 -28.83 24.20 42.61
CA LYS A 362 -29.31 25.19 43.59
C LYS A 362 -29.73 26.52 42.96
N ALA A 363 -28.99 26.97 41.93
CA ALA A 363 -29.32 28.23 41.25
C ALA A 363 -30.55 28.05 40.36
N VAL A 364 -30.71 26.88 39.73
CA VAL A 364 -31.92 26.55 38.97
C VAL A 364 -33.14 26.58 39.90
N THR A 365 -33.07 25.89 41.05
CA THR A 365 -34.16 25.88 42.04
C THR A 365 -34.49 27.29 42.53
N LEU A 366 -33.48 28.11 42.85
CA LEU A 366 -33.72 29.50 43.24
C LEU A 366 -34.47 30.28 42.17
N VAL A 367 -34.01 30.23 40.91
CA VAL A 367 -34.64 30.98 39.81
C VAL A 367 -36.08 30.50 39.58
N GLU A 368 -36.32 29.20 39.65
CA GLU A 368 -37.68 28.62 39.55
C GLU A 368 -38.61 29.10 40.68
N THR A 369 -38.10 29.27 41.89
CA THR A 369 -38.88 29.77 43.03
C THR A 369 -39.24 31.26 42.88
N ILE A 370 -38.32 32.09 42.36
CA ILE A 370 -38.49 33.55 42.39
C ILE A 370 -39.07 34.16 41.10
N LYS A 371 -39.06 33.45 39.97
CA LYS A 371 -39.41 34.00 38.65
C LYS A 371 -40.83 34.59 38.56
N ASP A 372 -41.76 34.08 39.36
CA ASP A 372 -43.19 34.43 39.34
C ASP A 372 -43.59 35.32 40.55
N LEU A 373 -42.62 35.72 41.39
CA LEU A 373 -42.88 36.59 42.53
C LEU A 373 -43.12 38.04 42.08
N ASP A 374 -43.97 38.75 42.82
CA ASP A 374 -44.03 40.21 42.72
C ASP A 374 -42.74 40.86 43.25
N THR A 375 -42.57 42.15 42.99
CA THR A 375 -41.31 42.85 43.33
C THR A 375 -41.02 42.86 44.82
N LEU A 376 -42.03 42.97 45.69
CA LEU A 376 -41.83 43.01 47.13
C LEU A 376 -41.42 41.63 47.66
N ALA A 377 -42.12 40.57 47.25
CA ALA A 377 -41.78 39.19 47.59
C ALA A 377 -40.39 38.79 47.03
N LEU A 378 -40.04 39.26 45.84
CA LEU A 378 -38.71 39.08 45.26
C LEU A 378 -37.62 39.76 46.11
N LEU A 379 -37.90 40.95 46.63
CA LEU A 379 -36.98 41.70 47.50
C LEU A 379 -36.80 41.05 48.89
N GLU A 380 -37.74 40.22 49.35
CA GLU A 380 -37.58 39.40 50.56
C GLU A 380 -36.58 38.26 50.37
N HIS A 381 -36.45 37.74 49.15
CA HIS A 381 -35.49 36.67 48.79
C HIS A 381 -34.08 37.19 48.48
N MET A 382 -33.82 38.48 48.70
CA MET A 382 -32.56 39.11 48.31
C MET A 382 -31.33 38.56 49.04
N ASP A 383 -31.44 38.11 50.29
CA ASP A 383 -30.30 37.46 50.97
C ASP A 383 -29.89 36.16 50.24
N GLU A 384 -30.86 35.39 49.73
CA GLU A 384 -30.60 34.18 48.95
C GLU A 384 -30.07 34.52 47.55
N LEU A 385 -30.67 35.50 46.87
CA LEU A 385 -30.19 36.01 45.57
C LEU A 385 -28.74 36.49 45.64
N VAL A 386 -28.36 37.23 46.68
CA VAL A 386 -26.99 37.72 46.87
C VAL A 386 -25.98 36.57 46.99
N SER A 387 -26.37 35.47 47.63
CA SER A 387 -25.51 34.29 47.77
C SER A 387 -25.20 33.62 46.43
N HIS A 388 -26.10 33.75 45.45
CA HIS A 388 -25.98 33.17 44.11
C HIS A 388 -25.45 34.14 43.05
N LEU A 389 -25.78 35.43 43.15
CA LEU A 389 -25.33 36.43 42.21
C LEU A 389 -23.89 36.87 42.49
N ASP A 390 -23.46 36.96 43.75
CA ASP A 390 -22.33 37.80 44.20
C ASP A 390 -22.65 39.30 44.20
N TYR A 391 -21.82 40.10 44.88
CA TYR A 391 -22.13 41.53 45.09
C TYR A 391 -22.23 42.32 43.79
N PRO A 392 -21.26 42.25 42.85
CA PRO A 392 -21.38 42.97 41.58
C PRO A 392 -22.62 42.62 40.77
N PHE A 393 -23.01 41.35 40.68
CA PHE A 393 -24.24 40.98 39.98
C PHE A 393 -25.52 41.32 40.76
N SER A 394 -25.48 41.30 42.09
CA SER A 394 -26.61 41.74 42.92
C SER A 394 -26.87 43.24 42.76
N GLU A 395 -25.80 44.02 42.66
CA GLU A 395 -25.89 45.43 42.31
C GLU A 395 -26.48 45.63 40.91
N TYR A 396 -25.99 44.89 39.92
CA TYR A 396 -26.52 44.95 38.54
C TYR A 396 -28.01 44.58 38.48
N PHE A 397 -28.42 43.55 39.23
CA PHE A 397 -29.82 43.15 39.36
C PHE A 397 -30.70 44.27 39.92
N LEU A 398 -30.29 44.89 41.03
CA LEU A 398 -31.05 45.98 41.65
C LEU A 398 -31.15 47.20 40.74
N LEU A 399 -30.08 47.54 40.01
CA LEU A 399 -30.10 48.61 39.01
C LEU A 399 -31.09 48.31 37.89
N ASN A 400 -31.11 47.10 37.35
CA ASN A 400 -32.08 46.70 36.33
C ASN A 400 -33.51 46.69 36.88
N LEU A 401 -33.71 46.24 38.12
CA LEU A 401 -35.00 46.22 38.78
C LEU A 401 -35.54 47.64 38.99
N MET A 402 -34.73 48.55 39.53
CA MET A 402 -35.14 49.94 39.80
C MET A 402 -35.40 50.76 38.53
N ASN A 403 -34.85 50.35 37.39
CA ASN A 403 -35.14 50.96 36.08
C ASN A 403 -36.48 50.51 35.48
N LYS A 404 -37.13 49.48 36.04
CA LYS A 404 -38.50 49.12 35.66
C LYS A 404 -39.52 50.11 36.21
N ASP A 405 -40.73 50.03 35.70
CA ASP A 405 -41.86 50.79 36.22
C ASP A 405 -42.32 50.19 37.55
N LEU A 406 -41.81 50.76 38.64
CA LEU A 406 -42.04 50.33 40.02
C LEU A 406 -42.71 51.44 40.81
N SER A 407 -43.55 51.05 41.78
CA SER A 407 -44.07 51.95 42.80
C SER A 407 -42.94 52.57 43.61
N LEU A 408 -43.22 53.72 44.24
CA LEU A 408 -42.23 54.40 45.08
C LEU A 408 -41.76 53.52 46.24
N GLU A 409 -42.67 52.72 46.83
CA GLU A 409 -42.35 51.80 47.92
C GLU A 409 -41.37 50.70 47.50
N GLU A 410 -41.60 50.06 46.34
CA GLU A 410 -40.69 49.06 45.77
C GLU A 410 -39.31 49.65 45.47
N LYS A 411 -39.26 50.87 44.91
CA LYS A 411 -37.99 51.57 44.65
C LYS A 411 -37.23 51.88 45.92
N ILE A 412 -37.91 52.30 47.00
CA ILE A 412 -37.30 52.53 48.30
C ILE A 412 -36.68 51.24 48.84
N GLN A 413 -37.41 50.12 48.75
CA GLN A 413 -36.95 48.85 49.28
C GLN A 413 -35.78 48.28 48.46
N ALA A 414 -35.82 48.37 47.13
CA ALA A 414 -34.70 48.02 46.26
C ALA A 414 -33.45 48.89 46.54
N TYR A 415 -33.66 50.19 46.76
CA TYR A 415 -32.58 51.11 47.08
C TYR A 415 -31.94 50.86 48.46
N ARG A 416 -32.74 50.47 49.47
CA ARG A 416 -32.20 50.01 50.76
C ARG A 416 -31.31 48.78 50.60
N TRP A 417 -31.72 47.83 49.76
CA TRP A 417 -30.90 46.67 49.42
C TRP A 417 -29.61 47.05 48.70
N TYR A 418 -29.68 47.99 47.75
CA TYR A 418 -28.51 48.51 47.06
C TYR A 418 -27.49 49.07 48.06
N LEU A 419 -27.95 49.90 49.00
CA LEU A 419 -27.09 50.46 50.04
C LEU A 419 -26.57 49.38 50.99
N LYS A 420 -27.36 48.36 51.35
CA LYS A 420 -26.91 47.22 52.16
C LYS A 420 -25.76 46.48 51.49
N ILE A 421 -25.82 46.28 50.17
CA ILE A 421 -24.77 45.63 49.37
C ILE A 421 -23.51 46.49 49.29
N GLN A 422 -23.64 47.77 48.93
CA GLN A 422 -22.48 48.68 48.78
C GLN A 422 -21.73 48.93 50.08
N ASN A 423 -22.44 48.86 51.21
CA ASN A 423 -21.92 49.20 52.52
C ASN A 423 -21.74 47.97 53.42
N ARG A 424 -21.58 46.79 52.81
CA ARG A 424 -21.30 45.55 53.54
C ARG A 424 -20.03 45.69 54.39
N GLY A 425 -20.13 45.26 55.65
CA GLY A 425 -19.01 45.27 56.59
C GLY A 425 -18.93 46.53 57.46
N LEU A 426 -19.86 47.49 57.29
CA LEU A 426 -20.05 48.55 58.26
C LEU A 426 -20.77 48.03 59.52
N ALA A 427 -20.45 48.63 60.67
CA ALA A 427 -21.09 48.31 61.96
C ALA A 427 -22.58 48.67 61.97
N HIS A 428 -22.97 49.72 61.24
CA HIS A 428 -24.34 50.19 61.10
C HIS A 428 -24.66 50.44 59.63
N LEU A 429 -25.86 50.01 59.20
CA LEU A 429 -26.35 50.25 57.84
C LEU A 429 -26.89 51.67 57.69
N PRO A 430 -26.78 52.27 56.48
CA PRO A 430 -27.37 53.57 56.22
C PRO A 430 -28.89 53.57 56.43
N LYS A 431 -29.40 54.55 57.18
CA LYS A 431 -30.84 54.77 57.32
C LYS A 431 -31.32 55.65 56.17
N VAL A 432 -32.27 55.12 55.39
CA VAL A 432 -32.92 55.84 54.29
C VAL A 432 -34.34 56.21 54.69
N THR A 433 -34.63 57.51 54.67
CA THR A 433 -35.99 58.04 54.77
C THR A 433 -36.34 58.72 53.45
N VAL A 434 -37.44 58.33 52.83
CA VAL A 434 -37.93 58.94 51.59
C VAL A 434 -39.33 59.47 51.85
N LYS A 435 -39.56 60.75 51.56
CA LYS A 435 -40.88 61.37 51.66
C LYS A 435 -41.36 61.77 50.26
N PRO A 436 -42.60 61.43 49.88
CA PRO A 436 -43.18 61.89 48.63
C PRO A 436 -43.39 63.42 48.66
N LEU A 437 -43.14 64.07 47.53
CA LEU A 437 -43.45 65.46 47.24
C LEU A 437 -44.35 65.52 46.00
N GLU A 438 -44.89 66.69 45.67
CA GLU A 438 -45.80 66.90 44.53
C GLU A 438 -45.19 66.42 43.20
N ASP A 439 -43.92 66.78 42.95
CA ASP A 439 -43.22 66.48 41.68
C ASP A 439 -42.04 65.50 41.82
N GLY A 440 -41.88 64.84 42.97
CA GLY A 440 -40.71 63.99 43.23
C GLY A 440 -40.59 63.55 44.69
N THR A 441 -39.36 63.46 45.20
CA THR A 441 -39.11 62.98 46.57
C THR A 441 -38.13 63.83 47.37
N GLU A 442 -38.28 63.80 48.69
CA GLU A 442 -37.23 64.19 49.63
C GLU A 442 -36.54 62.91 50.14
N VAL A 443 -35.24 62.77 49.87
CA VAL A 443 -34.43 61.62 50.29
C VAL A 443 -33.44 62.06 51.37
N ILE A 444 -33.56 61.46 52.55
CA ILE A 444 -32.67 61.70 53.69
C ILE A 444 -31.88 60.41 53.92
N LEU A 445 -30.56 60.52 53.79
CA LEU A 445 -29.60 59.48 54.11
C LEU A 445 -28.81 59.88 55.35
N GLU A 446 -28.91 59.04 56.38
CA GLU A 446 -28.19 59.20 57.64
C GLU A 446 -27.34 57.95 57.88
N ASN A 447 -26.02 58.11 58.07
CA ASN A 447 -25.15 57.00 58.42
C ASN A 447 -23.89 57.48 59.14
N GLU A 448 -23.76 57.14 60.42
CA GLU A 448 -22.70 57.63 61.31
C GLU A 448 -21.27 57.55 60.74
N ARG A 449 -20.94 56.54 59.89
CA ARG A 449 -19.76 56.55 59.00
C ARG A 449 -19.97 55.65 57.78
N GLY A 450 -19.82 56.22 56.57
CA GLY A 450 -19.31 55.45 55.42
C GLY A 450 -20.25 55.05 54.28
N VAL A 451 -21.32 55.80 53.95
CA VAL A 451 -22.00 55.62 52.64
C VAL A 451 -21.01 55.93 51.52
N LYS A 452 -20.34 54.94 50.92
CA LYS A 452 -19.26 55.24 49.96
C LYS A 452 -19.74 56.02 48.73
N ASN A 453 -20.91 55.68 48.22
CA ASN A 453 -21.55 56.28 47.05
C ASN A 453 -23.08 56.20 47.27
N PRO A 454 -23.86 57.29 47.08
CA PRO A 454 -25.31 57.24 47.20
C PRO A 454 -25.98 56.43 46.06
N GLY A 455 -25.23 55.96 45.07
CA GLY A 455 -25.71 55.00 44.08
C GLY A 455 -26.78 55.57 43.16
N PRO A 456 -27.75 54.76 42.70
CA PRO A 456 -28.78 55.19 41.75
C PRO A 456 -29.90 55.99 42.44
N ILE A 457 -29.54 56.91 43.34
CA ILE A 457 -30.49 57.75 44.08
C ILE A 457 -31.38 58.59 43.14
N TYR A 458 -30.89 58.90 41.93
CA TYR A 458 -31.65 59.57 40.88
C TYR A 458 -32.92 58.81 40.48
N LEU A 459 -32.96 57.47 40.60
CA LEU A 459 -34.14 56.67 40.29
C LEU A 459 -35.30 56.89 41.27
N LEU A 460 -35.03 57.47 42.45
CA LEU A 460 -36.05 57.92 43.40
C LEU A 460 -36.65 59.27 43.04
N LYS A 461 -36.20 59.91 41.95
CA LYS A 461 -36.61 61.24 41.51
C LYS A 461 -36.52 62.30 42.62
N PRO A 462 -35.35 62.47 43.26
CA PRO A 462 -35.23 63.37 44.39
C PRO A 462 -35.24 64.83 43.95
N ILE A 463 -36.11 65.63 44.57
CA ILE A 463 -36.07 67.10 44.53
C ILE A 463 -35.19 67.63 45.67
N LYS A 464 -35.19 66.93 46.81
CA LYS A 464 -34.38 67.28 47.97
C LYS A 464 -33.55 66.09 48.41
N VAL A 465 -32.26 66.27 48.61
CA VAL A 465 -31.36 65.24 49.13
C VAL A 465 -30.62 65.78 50.35
N SER A 466 -30.71 65.05 51.46
CA SER A 466 -30.00 65.37 52.69
C SER A 466 -29.12 64.19 53.09
N LEU A 467 -27.81 64.35 52.95
CA LEU A 467 -26.79 63.36 53.29
C LEU A 467 -26.10 63.81 54.59
N LYS A 468 -26.80 63.70 55.72
CA LYS A 468 -26.31 64.22 57.01
C LYS A 468 -25.45 63.19 57.72
N ASN A 469 -24.45 63.66 58.48
CA ASN A 469 -23.60 62.83 59.33
C ASN A 469 -22.97 61.63 58.60
N SER A 470 -22.76 61.75 57.29
CA SER A 470 -22.38 60.62 56.44
C SER A 470 -20.91 60.69 56.04
N GLY A 471 -20.27 59.55 55.77
CA GLY A 471 -18.93 59.53 55.16
C GLY A 471 -19.04 59.26 53.67
N ILE A 472 -19.48 60.24 52.87
CA ILE A 472 -19.69 60.07 51.42
C ILE A 472 -18.40 60.23 50.64
N ILE A 473 -17.86 59.13 50.14
CA ILE A 473 -16.55 59.15 49.51
C ILE A 473 -16.63 59.65 48.05
N TYR A 474 -17.73 59.48 47.33
CA TYR A 474 -17.87 60.00 45.95
C TYR A 474 -19.34 60.38 45.64
N PRO A 475 -19.69 61.68 45.61
CA PRO A 475 -21.07 62.13 45.39
C PRO A 475 -21.45 62.27 43.91
N GLU A 476 -20.59 61.88 42.97
CA GLU A 476 -20.75 62.10 41.52
C GLU A 476 -22.06 61.51 40.95
N SER A 477 -22.60 60.46 41.54
CA SER A 477 -23.90 59.89 41.15
C SER A 477 -25.07 60.85 41.34
N LEU A 478 -24.92 61.89 42.19
CA LEU A 478 -25.91 62.96 42.34
C LEU A 478 -26.02 63.83 41.08
N ASN A 479 -24.99 63.88 40.23
CA ASN A 479 -25.05 64.62 38.95
C ASN A 479 -26.10 64.05 37.99
N GLN A 480 -26.59 62.83 38.23
CA GLN A 480 -27.65 62.18 37.44
C GLN A 480 -29.05 62.55 37.94
N CYS A 481 -29.18 63.32 39.03
CA CYS A 481 -30.47 63.71 39.58
C CYS A 481 -31.01 64.95 38.85
N ASP A 482 -31.74 64.73 37.76
CA ASP A 482 -32.25 65.80 36.88
C ASP A 482 -33.30 66.72 37.53
N LEU A 483 -33.85 66.36 38.69
CA LEU A 483 -34.88 67.12 39.41
C LEU A 483 -34.37 67.74 40.71
N LEU A 484 -33.09 67.57 41.04
CA LEU A 484 -32.55 67.92 42.35
C LEU A 484 -32.42 69.43 42.49
N GLU A 485 -33.16 70.01 43.43
CA GLU A 485 -33.18 71.45 43.72
C GLU A 485 -32.48 71.80 45.04
N GLU A 486 -32.56 70.95 46.07
CA GLU A 486 -31.92 71.19 47.36
C GLU A 486 -31.00 70.02 47.74
N LEU A 487 -29.71 70.30 47.93
CA LEU A 487 -28.71 69.33 48.36
C LEU A 487 -28.05 69.78 49.66
N SER A 488 -28.13 68.95 50.69
CA SER A 488 -27.42 69.15 51.96
C SER A 488 -26.42 68.02 52.20
N LEU A 489 -25.13 68.36 52.16
CA LEU A 489 -23.99 67.53 52.58
C LEU A 489 -23.47 67.95 53.96
N SER A 490 -24.23 68.74 54.72
CA SER A 490 -23.77 69.25 56.01
C SER A 490 -23.31 68.13 56.97
N GLN A 491 -22.20 68.35 57.67
CA GLN A 491 -21.59 67.41 58.64
C GLN A 491 -21.15 66.06 58.02
N THR A 492 -20.84 66.03 56.72
CA THR A 492 -20.45 64.81 56.01
C THR A 492 -18.98 64.86 55.59
N GLY A 493 -18.29 63.72 55.60
CA GLY A 493 -16.92 63.61 55.05
C GLY A 493 -16.99 63.30 53.57
N VAL A 494 -16.59 64.26 52.71
CA VAL A 494 -16.73 64.13 51.26
C VAL A 494 -15.42 64.21 50.49
N LEU A 495 -15.23 63.25 49.57
CA LEU A 495 -14.16 63.22 48.57
C LEU A 495 -14.79 63.48 47.19
N GLY A 496 -14.25 64.42 46.41
CA GLY A 496 -14.78 64.79 45.10
C GLY A 496 -16.05 65.65 45.12
N ALA A 497 -16.37 66.33 46.23
CA ALA A 497 -17.51 67.25 46.28
C ALA A 497 -17.40 68.42 45.27
N GLY A 498 -16.18 68.75 44.85
CA GLY A 498 -15.90 69.75 43.82
C GLY A 498 -16.28 69.34 42.39
N ASN A 499 -16.62 68.07 42.14
CA ASN A 499 -16.99 67.55 40.81
C ASN A 499 -18.52 67.55 40.57
N LEU A 500 -19.29 68.22 41.42
CA LEU A 500 -20.74 68.29 41.26
C LEU A 500 -21.12 69.26 40.13
N GLU A 501 -22.02 68.84 39.25
CA GLU A 501 -22.49 69.61 38.07
C GLU A 501 -24.01 69.45 37.89
N ILE A 502 -24.77 69.74 38.94
CA ILE A 502 -26.24 69.57 38.96
C ILE A 502 -26.91 70.84 38.45
N LYS A 503 -27.46 70.81 37.23
CA LYS A 503 -27.97 72.01 36.56
C LYS A 503 -29.19 72.64 37.23
N THR A 504 -30.03 71.83 37.87
CA THR A 504 -31.29 72.24 38.51
C THR A 504 -31.13 72.70 39.95
N LEU A 505 -29.92 72.60 40.51
CA LEU A 505 -29.69 72.81 41.93
C LEU A 505 -29.87 74.29 42.30
N LYS A 506 -30.80 74.57 43.23
CA LYS A 506 -31.10 75.91 43.75
C LYS A 506 -30.45 76.17 45.11
N LYS A 507 -30.32 75.14 45.96
CA LYS A 507 -29.70 75.27 47.28
C LYS A 507 -28.66 74.19 47.52
N LEU A 508 -27.47 74.62 47.95
CA LEU A 508 -26.38 73.73 48.32
C LEU A 508 -25.89 74.05 49.73
N ASP A 509 -26.00 73.09 50.64
CA ASP A 509 -25.42 73.18 51.99
C ASP A 509 -24.29 72.18 52.15
N ILE A 510 -23.05 72.67 52.19
CA ILE A 510 -21.85 71.87 52.48
C ILE A 510 -21.19 72.34 53.79
N SER A 511 -21.94 72.95 54.71
CA SER A 511 -21.38 73.44 55.98
C SER A 511 -20.90 72.30 56.88
N LEU A 512 -19.86 72.54 57.69
CA LEU A 512 -19.25 71.53 58.58
C LEU A 512 -18.81 70.23 57.88
N THR A 513 -18.58 70.27 56.57
CA THR A 513 -18.17 69.12 55.76
C THR A 513 -16.66 68.94 55.89
N SER A 514 -16.17 67.72 56.14
CA SER A 514 -14.72 67.45 56.13
C SER A 514 -14.28 67.04 54.72
N SER A 515 -13.93 68.03 53.89
CA SER A 515 -13.37 67.87 52.54
C SER A 515 -12.06 68.67 52.44
N ASN A 516 -11.15 68.29 51.53
CA ASN A 516 -9.96 69.10 51.19
C ASN A 516 -9.87 69.31 49.67
N ASP A 517 -11.03 69.25 49.01
CA ASP A 517 -11.14 69.38 47.56
C ASP A 517 -10.97 70.85 47.11
N SER A 518 -10.66 71.01 45.83
CA SER A 518 -10.88 72.29 45.15
C SER A 518 -12.34 72.31 44.70
N TYR A 519 -13.08 73.34 45.09
CA TYR A 519 -14.47 73.51 44.66
C TYR A 519 -14.51 74.47 43.48
N GLN A 520 -15.22 74.06 42.44
CA GLN A 520 -15.51 74.87 41.28
C GLN A 520 -17.04 74.88 41.10
N PHE A 521 -17.70 76.00 41.41
CA PHE A 521 -19.15 76.11 41.31
C PHE A 521 -19.65 76.39 39.88
N SER A 522 -18.95 75.88 38.87
CA SER A 522 -19.39 75.96 37.46
C SER A 522 -20.34 74.80 37.14
N GLY A 523 -21.34 75.04 36.28
CA GLY A 523 -22.27 73.99 35.85
C GLY A 523 -23.57 73.90 36.67
N MET A 524 -23.79 74.81 37.62
CA MET A 524 -25.02 74.92 38.43
C MET A 524 -25.70 76.29 38.23
N PRO A 525 -26.25 76.61 37.04
CA PRO A 525 -26.74 77.97 36.72
C PRO A 525 -27.94 78.42 37.57
N GLU A 526 -28.70 77.48 38.14
CA GLU A 526 -29.91 77.76 38.93
C GLU A 526 -29.65 78.01 40.42
N LEU A 527 -28.38 78.02 40.84
CA LEU A 527 -27.99 78.06 42.25
C LEU A 527 -28.29 79.42 42.89
N GLU A 528 -29.20 79.44 43.87
CA GLU A 528 -29.67 80.63 44.58
C GLU A 528 -29.07 80.78 45.99
N GLU A 529 -28.83 79.67 46.68
CA GLU A 529 -28.28 79.67 48.03
C GLU A 529 -27.13 78.68 48.18
N ILE A 530 -26.03 79.14 48.78
CA ILE A 530 -24.88 78.29 49.11
C ILE A 530 -24.50 78.50 50.57
N ASN A 531 -24.31 77.40 51.30
CA ASN A 531 -23.78 77.41 52.67
C ASN A 531 -22.48 76.60 52.74
N ILE A 532 -21.35 77.28 52.89
CA ILE A 532 -20.01 76.70 53.02
C ILE A 532 -19.37 76.95 54.40
N ALA A 533 -20.13 77.48 55.36
CA ALA A 533 -19.60 77.85 56.66
C ALA A 533 -19.00 76.67 57.43
N ASN A 534 -17.90 76.89 58.13
CA ASN A 534 -17.15 75.92 58.92
C ASN A 534 -16.64 74.70 58.11
N THR A 535 -16.34 74.90 56.83
CA THR A 535 -15.81 73.86 55.92
C THR A 535 -14.43 74.26 55.42
N ARG A 536 -13.43 73.36 55.52
CA ARG A 536 -12.09 73.62 54.98
C ARG A 536 -12.12 73.41 53.46
N ILE A 537 -11.79 74.46 52.69
CA ILE A 537 -11.78 74.40 51.23
C ILE A 537 -10.38 74.80 50.75
N LYS A 538 -9.75 73.95 49.92
CA LYS A 538 -8.36 74.16 49.46
C LYS A 538 -8.24 75.28 48.44
N ASN A 539 -9.15 75.29 47.46
CA ASN A 539 -9.30 76.35 46.47
C ASN A 539 -10.80 76.58 46.25
N LEU A 540 -11.21 77.84 46.25
CA LEU A 540 -12.58 78.26 46.04
C LEU A 540 -12.62 79.13 44.78
N LYS A 541 -13.27 78.65 43.71
CA LYS A 541 -13.36 79.32 42.40
C LYS A 541 -14.71 79.02 41.71
N GLY A 542 -14.97 79.67 40.59
CA GLY A 542 -16.06 79.30 39.68
C GLY A 542 -17.41 79.91 40.03
N PHE A 543 -17.42 81.06 40.73
CA PHE A 543 -18.65 81.80 40.99
C PHE A 543 -19.10 82.68 39.81
N ALA A 544 -18.21 82.95 38.86
CA ALA A 544 -18.53 83.68 37.64
C ALA A 544 -19.57 82.91 36.81
N GLY A 545 -20.74 83.51 36.59
CA GLY A 545 -21.87 82.90 35.87
C GLY A 545 -23.03 82.40 36.74
N LEU A 546 -22.93 82.50 38.08
CA LEU A 546 -24.05 82.21 39.00
C LEU A 546 -24.97 83.41 39.17
N GLU A 547 -25.66 83.83 38.10
CA GLU A 547 -26.49 85.05 38.06
C GLU A 547 -27.66 85.03 39.05
N LYS A 548 -28.11 83.84 39.46
CA LYS A 548 -29.24 83.64 40.38
C LYS A 548 -28.85 83.56 41.85
N LEU A 549 -27.55 83.60 42.17
CA LEU A 549 -27.07 83.48 43.54
C LEU A 549 -27.52 84.69 44.38
N LYS A 550 -28.31 84.44 45.43
CA LYS A 550 -28.89 85.47 46.33
C LYS A 550 -28.27 85.43 47.71
N LEU A 551 -27.81 84.27 48.18
CA LEU A 551 -27.34 84.07 49.53
C LEU A 551 -26.12 83.14 49.58
N LEU A 552 -25.01 83.66 50.11
CA LEU A 552 -23.82 82.87 50.40
C LEU A 552 -23.48 82.98 51.89
N LYS A 553 -23.37 81.84 52.57
CA LYS A 553 -22.92 81.74 53.97
C LYS A 553 -21.51 81.15 54.01
N LEU A 554 -20.55 81.87 54.59
CA LEU A 554 -19.14 81.49 54.61
C LEU A 554 -18.43 81.99 55.87
N ASP A 555 -17.24 81.45 56.14
CA ASP A 555 -16.38 81.91 57.24
C ASP A 555 -15.58 83.15 56.84
N ALA A 556 -15.21 84.00 57.80
CA ALA A 556 -14.45 85.22 57.55
C ALA A 556 -13.12 84.98 56.79
N SER A 557 -12.49 83.81 56.99
CA SER A 557 -11.24 83.44 56.31
C SER A 557 -11.40 83.20 54.80
N GLN A 558 -12.63 82.92 54.32
CA GLN A 558 -12.95 82.62 52.92
C GLN A 558 -13.49 83.84 52.16
N GLU A 559 -13.83 84.93 52.84
CA GLU A 559 -14.49 86.12 52.26
C GLU A 559 -13.69 86.77 51.14
N LYS A 560 -12.37 86.84 51.28
CA LYS A 560 -11.50 87.48 50.29
C LYS A 560 -11.53 86.77 48.92
N ALA A 561 -11.63 85.44 48.92
CA ALA A 561 -11.67 84.65 47.68
C ALA A 561 -12.97 84.92 46.90
N VAL A 562 -14.10 85.01 47.60
CA VAL A 562 -15.41 85.25 46.98
C VAL A 562 -15.56 86.68 46.48
N LYS A 563 -15.13 87.69 47.24
CA LYS A 563 -15.21 89.11 46.86
C LYS A 563 -14.58 89.41 45.50
N THR A 564 -13.57 88.63 45.12
CA THR A 564 -12.86 88.80 43.85
C THR A 564 -13.72 88.35 42.66
N ASP A 565 -14.51 87.29 42.83
CA ASP A 565 -15.35 86.73 41.77
C ASP A 565 -16.78 87.34 41.75
N LEU A 566 -17.28 87.81 42.90
CA LEU A 566 -18.65 88.34 43.07
C LEU A 566 -18.68 89.60 43.98
N PRO A 567 -18.31 90.80 43.46
CA PRO A 567 -18.21 92.01 44.27
C PRO A 567 -19.57 92.57 44.77
N GLU A 568 -20.68 92.25 44.12
CA GLU A 568 -22.03 92.83 44.36
C GLU A 568 -22.97 91.93 45.20
N LEU A 569 -22.51 90.77 45.66
CA LEU A 569 -23.38 89.76 46.30
C LEU A 569 -23.66 90.09 47.78
N ARG A 570 -24.91 89.89 48.25
CA ARG A 570 -25.20 89.88 49.70
C ARG A 570 -24.80 88.54 50.30
N TYR A 571 -23.77 88.53 51.13
CA TYR A 571 -23.32 87.34 51.87
C TYR A 571 -23.46 87.52 53.39
N LYS A 572 -23.70 86.42 54.10
CA LYS A 572 -23.82 86.38 55.55
C LYS A 572 -22.59 85.67 56.12
N ILE A 573 -21.68 86.45 56.71
CA ILE A 573 -20.51 85.93 57.41
C ILE A 573 -20.99 85.30 58.72
N LYS A 574 -20.58 84.05 58.96
CA LYS A 574 -21.01 83.29 60.14
C LYS A 574 -19.95 83.26 61.24
#